data_AF-X1K908-F1
#
_entry.id   AF-X1K908-F1
#
_cell.length_a   1.000
_cell.length_b   1.000
_cell.length_c   1.000
_cell.angle_alpha   90.00
_cell.angle_beta   90.00
_cell.angle_gamma   90.00
#
_symmetry.space_group_name_H-M   'P 1'
#
loop_
_entity.id
_entity.type
_entity.pdbx_description
1 polymer ?
#
loop_
_entity_poly.entity_id
_entity_poly.type
_entity_poly.pdbx_seq_one_letter_code
_entity_poly.pdbx_strand_id
1 'polypeptide(L)'
;MEDHAHILDYLAKGHPDTFRYRREPVAYALGESEFKLLELVPKPEVSLQIGDKVYIGKDMDLREMVQHVKRRISYSDLTSSAQSELPYVILELVRQQEERFVKFYNEAQAISTRYHMLELLPGLGKKTMWAIIEERKKA
;
A
#
# COMPACT_ATOMS: atom_id res chain seq x y z
N MET A 1 12.24 -1.99 -1.14
CA MET A 1 12.06 -2.80 0.08
C MET A 1 11.15 -1.99 1.00
N GLU A 2 10.19 -2.62 1.65
CA GLU A 2 9.27 -1.90 2.55
C GLU A 2 9.90 -1.86 3.94
N ASP A 3 10.05 -0.66 4.51
CA ASP A 3 10.46 -0.49 5.92
C ASP A 3 9.27 -0.19 6.83
N HIS A 4 8.18 0.32 6.26
CA HIS A 4 6.93 0.62 6.96
C HIS A 4 5.73 0.10 6.17
N ALA A 5 4.65 -0.19 6.89
CA ALA A 5 3.36 -0.56 6.32
C ALA A 5 2.22 0.04 7.14
N HIS A 6 1.06 0.22 6.52
CA HIS A 6 -0.16 0.70 7.14
C HIS A 6 -1.17 -0.43 7.31
N ILE A 7 -1.74 -0.58 8.49
CA ILE A 7 -2.71 -1.64 8.78
C ILE A 7 -4.03 -1.41 8.03
N LEU A 8 -4.51 -2.46 7.37
CA LEU A 8 -5.78 -2.53 6.65
C LEU A 8 -6.86 -3.27 7.44
N ASP A 9 -6.46 -4.28 8.22
CA ASP A 9 -7.36 -5.08 9.06
C ASP A 9 -6.54 -5.84 10.12
N TYR A 10 -7.15 -6.14 11.26
CA TYR A 10 -6.52 -6.88 12.36
C TYR A 10 -7.43 -7.99 12.89
N LEU A 11 -7.01 -9.23 12.69
CA LEU A 11 -7.68 -10.43 13.19
C LEU A 11 -6.99 -10.90 14.47
N ALA A 12 -7.38 -10.34 15.61
CA ALA A 12 -6.80 -10.69 16.92
C ALA A 12 -6.92 -12.18 17.28
N LYS A 13 -7.92 -12.89 16.74
CA LYS A 13 -8.12 -14.34 16.93
C LYS A 13 -7.61 -15.19 15.76
N GLY A 14 -6.93 -14.60 14.79
CA GLY A 14 -6.45 -15.26 13.58
C GLY A 14 -7.55 -15.60 12.58
N HIS A 15 -7.16 -16.29 11.51
CA HIS A 15 -8.08 -16.70 10.44
C HIS A 15 -9.22 -17.60 10.95
N PRO A 16 -10.48 -17.32 10.54
CA PRO A 16 -11.61 -18.15 10.95
C PRO A 16 -11.50 -19.59 10.43
N ASP A 17 -10.92 -19.79 9.24
CA ASP A 17 -10.80 -21.10 8.60
C ASP A 17 -9.63 -21.94 9.13
N THR A 18 -8.77 -21.35 9.98
CA THR A 18 -7.67 -22.08 10.60
C THR A 18 -8.15 -22.84 11.83
N PHE A 19 -7.68 -24.08 12.00
CA PHE A 19 -7.94 -24.89 13.19
C PHE A 19 -7.60 -24.12 14.47
N ARG A 20 -8.47 -24.21 15.48
CA ARG A 20 -8.41 -23.38 16.70
C ARG A 20 -7.04 -23.41 17.41
N TYR A 21 -6.36 -24.56 17.39
CA TYR A 21 -5.05 -24.76 18.03
C TYR A 21 -3.85 -24.19 17.23
N ARG A 22 -4.06 -23.75 15.98
CA ARG A 22 -3.05 -23.11 15.12
C ARG A 22 -3.36 -21.64 14.83
N ARG A 23 -4.38 -21.07 15.48
CA ARG A 23 -4.73 -19.67 15.28
C ARG A 23 -3.71 -18.80 15.98
N GLU A 24 -3.14 -17.89 15.21
CA GLU A 24 -2.28 -16.80 15.68
C GLU A 24 -2.91 -15.47 15.25
N PRO A 25 -2.72 -14.38 16.01
CA PRO A 25 -3.14 -13.05 15.56
C PRO A 25 -2.48 -12.70 14.24
N VAL A 26 -3.25 -12.16 13.29
CA VAL A 26 -2.72 -11.70 12.00
C VAL A 26 -3.25 -10.32 11.68
N ALA A 27 -2.42 -9.51 11.03
CA ALA A 27 -2.83 -8.21 10.51
C ALA A 27 -2.54 -8.14 9.01
N TYR A 28 -3.45 -7.51 8.28
CA TYR A 28 -3.27 -7.19 6.88
C TYR A 28 -2.74 -5.78 6.76
N ALA A 29 -1.74 -5.56 5.91
CA ALA A 29 -1.11 -4.25 5.77
C ALA A 29 -0.71 -3.93 4.33
N LEU A 30 -0.61 -2.63 4.06
CA LEU A 30 -0.13 -2.05 2.82
C LEU A 30 1.25 -1.41 3.03
N GLY A 31 2.26 -1.85 2.32
CA GLY A 31 3.60 -1.25 2.34
C GLY A 31 3.58 0.20 1.86
N GLU A 32 4.32 1.07 2.54
CA GLU A 32 4.31 2.51 2.32
C GLU A 32 5.02 2.94 1.02
N SER A 33 6.06 2.21 0.60
CA SER A 33 6.91 2.60 -0.53
C SER A 33 6.45 1.99 -1.85
N GLU A 34 6.23 0.68 -1.88
CA GLU A 34 5.95 -0.09 -3.10
C GLU A 34 4.52 -0.64 -3.13
N PHE A 35 3.67 -0.23 -2.19
CA PHE A 35 2.27 -0.65 -2.08
C PHE A 35 2.11 -2.18 -2.03
N LYS A 36 3.08 -2.88 -1.43
CA LYS A 36 3.00 -4.33 -1.27
C LYS A 36 1.94 -4.71 -0.25
N LEU A 37 1.05 -5.64 -0.61
CA LEU A 37 0.12 -6.23 0.34
C LEU A 37 0.82 -7.33 1.14
N LEU A 38 0.71 -7.25 2.46
CA LEU A 38 1.41 -8.11 3.40
C LEU A 38 0.44 -8.68 4.44
N GLU A 39 0.68 -9.93 4.82
CA GLU A 39 0.14 -10.53 6.03
C GLU A 39 1.24 -10.51 7.09
N LEU A 40 0.95 -9.90 8.24
CA LEU A 40 1.87 -9.67 9.34
C LEU A 40 1.44 -10.50 10.56
N VAL A 41 2.41 -10.93 11.35
CA VAL A 41 2.17 -11.48 12.69
C VAL A 41 2.53 -10.39 13.70
N PRO A 42 1.55 -9.84 14.44
CA PRO A 42 1.80 -8.86 15.50
C PRO A 42 2.52 -9.49 16.69
N LYS A 43 3.19 -8.67 17.50
CA LYS A 43 3.74 -9.13 18.78
C LYS A 43 2.61 -9.51 19.75
N PRO A 44 2.88 -10.35 20.78
CA PRO A 44 1.89 -10.65 21.81
C PRO A 44 1.37 -9.37 22.47
N GLU A 45 0.09 -9.37 22.84
CA GLU A 45 -0.59 -8.31 23.62
C GLU A 45 -0.69 -6.93 22.95
N VAL A 46 -0.26 -6.80 21.70
CA VAL A 46 -0.48 -5.56 20.93
C VAL A 46 -1.89 -5.53 20.35
N SER A 47 -2.45 -4.32 20.29
CA SER A 47 -3.68 -4.04 19.56
C SER A 47 -3.35 -3.10 18.41
N LEU A 48 -3.72 -3.51 17.21
CA LEU A 48 -3.55 -2.71 15.99
C LEU A 48 -4.88 -2.08 15.58
N GLN A 49 -4.83 -0.85 15.10
CA GLN A 49 -5.94 -0.13 14.51
C GLN A 49 -5.74 0.04 13.00
N ILE A 50 -6.84 0.15 12.27
CA ILE A 50 -6.81 0.42 10.83
C ILE A 50 -6.15 1.80 10.62
N GLY A 51 -5.21 1.87 9.66
CA GLY A 51 -4.44 3.07 9.36
C GLY A 51 -3.11 3.19 10.13
N ASP A 52 -2.91 2.41 11.20
CA ASP A 52 -1.67 2.45 11.99
C ASP A 52 -0.46 2.22 11.11
N LYS A 53 0.54 3.10 11.23
CA LYS A 53 1.85 2.93 10.62
C LYS A 53 2.72 2.03 11.51
N VAL A 54 3.16 0.92 10.96
CA VAL A 54 4.01 -0.06 11.65
C VAL A 54 5.34 -0.23 10.94
N TYR A 55 6.41 -0.37 11.71
CA TYR A 55 7.73 -0.69 11.17
C TYR A 55 7.86 -2.20 10.88
N ILE A 56 8.29 -2.53 9.67
CA ILE A 56 8.51 -3.91 9.17
C ILE A 56 9.90 -4.11 8.54
N GLY A 57 10.77 -3.10 8.63
CA GLY A 57 12.12 -3.13 8.08
C GLY A 57 13.02 -4.15 8.77
N LYS A 58 14.29 -4.20 8.35
CA LYS A 58 15.26 -5.24 8.80
C LYS A 58 15.71 -5.08 10.25
N ASP A 59 15.62 -3.88 10.81
CA ASP A 59 16.02 -3.61 12.18
C ASP A 59 14.97 -4.17 13.15
N MET A 60 15.28 -5.28 13.79
CA MET A 60 14.33 -5.96 14.67
C MET A 60 14.02 -5.15 15.94
N ASP A 61 14.92 -4.26 16.36
CA ASP A 61 14.75 -3.46 17.59
C ASP A 61 13.73 -2.35 17.39
N LEU A 62 13.59 -1.83 16.17
CA LEU A 62 12.57 -0.83 15.79
C LEU A 62 11.17 -1.41 15.61
N ARG A 63 11.02 -2.73 15.58
CA ARG A 63 9.71 -3.39 15.40
C ARG A 63 8.94 -3.42 16.70
N GLU A 64 8.25 -2.34 17.06
CA GLU A 64 7.49 -2.28 18.31
C GLU A 64 6.22 -3.15 18.28
N MET A 65 5.51 -3.16 17.15
CA MET A 65 4.19 -3.79 17.04
C MET A 65 4.18 -5.12 16.27
N VAL A 66 5.14 -5.32 15.36
CA VAL A 66 5.15 -6.46 14.43
C VAL A 66 6.23 -7.44 14.83
N GLN A 67 5.88 -8.72 15.00
CA GLN A 67 6.87 -9.76 15.25
C GLN A 67 7.63 -10.09 13.95
N HIS A 68 6.90 -10.43 12.90
CA HIS A 68 7.48 -10.68 11.58
C HIS A 68 6.45 -10.52 10.45
N VAL A 69 6.96 -10.36 9.22
CA VAL A 69 6.15 -10.47 8.00
C VAL A 69 5.93 -11.94 7.71
N LYS A 70 4.67 -12.39 7.71
CA LYS A 70 4.32 -13.79 7.45
C LYS A 70 4.52 -14.14 5.98
N ARG A 71 3.94 -13.33 5.09
CA ARG A 71 4.04 -13.49 3.63
C ARG A 71 3.58 -12.23 2.90
N ARG A 72 3.99 -12.13 1.63
CA ARG A 72 3.32 -11.27 0.65
C ARG A 72 2.03 -11.95 0.20
N ILE A 73 1.00 -11.17 0.00
CA ILE A 73 -0.32 -11.63 -0.43
C ILE A 73 -0.78 -10.88 -1.69
N SER A 74 -1.80 -11.40 -2.34
CA SER A 74 -2.51 -10.76 -3.45
C SER A 74 -3.76 -10.03 -2.96
N TYR A 75 -4.38 -9.23 -3.83
CA TYR A 75 -5.62 -8.52 -3.50
C TYR A 75 -6.77 -9.47 -3.11
N SER A 76 -6.86 -10.64 -3.77
CA SER A 76 -7.90 -11.64 -3.47
C SER A 76 -7.73 -12.34 -2.11
N ASP A 77 -6.56 -12.25 -1.50
CA ASP A 77 -6.29 -12.83 -0.17
C ASP A 77 -6.69 -11.89 0.98
N LEU A 78 -7.00 -10.62 0.68
CA LEU A 78 -7.46 -9.64 1.65
C LEU A 78 -8.87 -9.99 2.13
N THR A 79 -9.14 -9.74 3.42
CA THR A 79 -10.50 -9.79 3.96
C THR A 79 -11.38 -8.72 3.29
N SER A 80 -12.69 -8.91 3.33
CA SER A 80 -13.63 -7.90 2.83
C SER A 80 -13.45 -6.54 3.53
N SER A 81 -13.08 -6.55 4.82
CA SER A 81 -12.77 -5.34 5.57
C SER A 81 -11.50 -4.68 5.02
N ALA A 82 -10.40 -5.42 4.90
CA ALA A 82 -9.15 -4.89 4.36
C ALA A 82 -9.29 -4.35 2.93
N GLN A 83 -10.08 -5.01 2.07
CA GLN A 83 -10.39 -4.51 0.72
C GLN A 83 -11.18 -3.19 0.75
N SER A 84 -12.11 -3.05 1.70
CA SER A 84 -12.90 -1.83 1.85
C SER A 84 -12.07 -0.66 2.35
N GLU A 85 -11.07 -0.91 3.20
CA GLU A 85 -10.18 0.11 3.77
C GLU A 85 -9.05 0.52 2.81
N LEU A 86 -8.63 -0.39 1.92
CA LEU A 86 -7.49 -0.19 1.04
C LEU A 86 -7.52 1.14 0.25
N PRO A 87 -8.62 1.57 -0.38
CA PRO A 87 -8.66 2.84 -1.12
C PRO A 87 -8.40 4.07 -0.25
N TYR A 88 -8.86 4.05 1.01
CA TYR A 88 -8.68 5.15 1.95
C TYR A 88 -7.24 5.26 2.41
N VAL A 89 -6.61 4.13 2.74
CA VAL A 89 -5.20 4.09 3.14
C VAL A 89 -4.28 4.46 1.96
N ILE A 90 -4.58 4.01 0.73
CA ILE A 90 -3.86 4.44 -0.47
C ILE A 90 -3.96 5.95 -0.65
N LEU A 91 -5.16 6.52 -0.54
CA LEU A 91 -5.37 7.96 -0.71
C LEU A 91 -4.54 8.77 0.31
N GLU A 92 -4.53 8.33 1.56
CA GLU A 92 -3.75 8.97 2.61
C GLU A 92 -2.25 8.88 2.32
N LEU A 93 -1.74 7.72 1.93
CA LEU A 93 -0.35 7.53 1.54
C LEU A 93 0.05 8.40 0.34
N VAL A 94 -0.82 8.52 -0.67
CA VAL A 94 -0.59 9.38 -1.84
C VAL A 94 -0.50 10.85 -1.43
N ARG A 95 -1.36 11.30 -0.52
CA ARG A 95 -1.33 12.67 0.02
C ARG A 95 -0.07 12.95 0.83
N GLN A 96 0.33 12.02 1.69
CA GLN A 96 1.55 12.15 2.49
C GLN A 96 2.82 12.16 1.63
N GLN A 97 2.77 11.54 0.44
CA GLN A 97 3.86 11.49 -0.53
C GLN A 97 3.57 12.34 -1.78
N GLU A 98 2.86 13.46 -1.63
CA GLU A 98 2.40 14.29 -2.76
C GLU A 98 3.53 14.61 -3.76
N GLU A 99 4.70 15.03 -3.27
CA GLU A 99 5.86 15.36 -4.11
C GLU A 99 6.21 14.22 -5.07
N ARG A 100 6.24 12.97 -4.59
CA ARG A 100 6.56 11.79 -5.38
C ARG A 100 5.56 11.59 -6.52
N PHE A 101 4.26 11.77 -6.25
CA PHE A 101 3.21 11.53 -7.23
C PHE A 101 3.04 12.71 -8.19
N VAL A 102 3.16 13.95 -7.73
CA VAL A 102 3.18 15.15 -8.58
C VAL A 102 4.38 15.12 -9.52
N LYS A 103 5.54 14.67 -9.04
CA LYS A 103 6.74 14.48 -9.87
C LYS A 103 6.49 13.56 -11.06
N PHE A 104 5.73 12.47 -10.90
CA PHE A 104 5.30 11.64 -12.03
C PHE A 104 4.52 12.47 -13.08
N TYR A 105 3.59 13.32 -12.63
CA TYR A 105 2.85 14.22 -13.51
C TYR A 105 3.68 15.35 -14.11
N ASN A 106 4.90 15.61 -13.68
CA ASN A 106 5.78 16.63 -14.27
C ASN A 106 6.86 15.99 -15.16
N GLU A 107 7.30 14.78 -14.82
CA GLU A 107 8.44 14.10 -15.45
C GLU A 107 8.06 12.91 -16.33
N ALA A 108 6.81 12.44 -16.32
CA ALA A 108 6.39 11.31 -17.15
C ALA A 108 6.68 11.55 -18.64
N GLN A 109 7.24 10.54 -19.31
CA GLN A 109 7.75 10.62 -20.68
C GLN A 109 6.97 9.72 -21.64
N ALA A 110 7.28 9.85 -22.94
CA ALA A 110 6.81 8.92 -23.95
C ALA A 110 7.48 7.55 -23.76
N ILE A 111 6.69 6.47 -23.76
CA ILE A 111 7.19 5.09 -23.77
C ILE A 111 7.58 4.70 -25.19
N SER A 112 6.80 5.16 -26.17
CA SER A 112 7.07 4.99 -27.60
C SER A 112 6.50 6.18 -28.38
N THR A 113 6.71 6.21 -29.70
CA THR A 113 6.14 7.22 -30.59
C THR A 113 4.61 7.27 -30.56
N ARG A 114 3.95 6.21 -30.11
CA ARG A 114 2.48 6.08 -30.08
C ARG A 114 1.89 6.02 -28.68
N TYR A 115 2.71 6.00 -27.64
CA TYR A 115 2.25 5.68 -26.28
C TYR A 115 3.03 6.45 -25.21
N HIS A 116 2.29 7.12 -24.31
CA HIS A 116 2.84 7.93 -23.24
C HIS A 116 2.59 7.34 -21.84
N MET A 117 3.51 7.53 -20.89
CA MET A 117 3.36 7.02 -19.51
C MET A 117 2.09 7.51 -18.83
N LEU A 118 1.67 8.75 -19.07
CA LEU A 118 0.42 9.31 -18.52
C LEU A 118 -0.82 8.51 -18.96
N GLU A 119 -0.80 7.89 -20.14
CA GLU A 119 -1.93 7.09 -20.65
C GLU A 119 -2.07 5.74 -19.93
N LEU A 120 -1.14 5.37 -19.05
CA LEU A 120 -1.28 4.22 -18.15
C LEU A 120 -2.24 4.49 -17.00
N LEU A 121 -2.52 5.77 -16.70
CA LEU A 121 -3.46 6.12 -15.65
C LEU A 121 -4.90 5.84 -16.11
N PRO A 122 -5.68 5.03 -15.37
CA PRO A 122 -7.06 4.75 -15.72
C PRO A 122 -7.87 6.04 -15.89
N GLY A 123 -8.59 6.16 -17.01
CA GLY A 123 -9.39 7.36 -17.34
C GLY A 123 -8.60 8.50 -18.00
N LEU A 124 -7.28 8.40 -18.15
CA LEU A 124 -6.45 9.41 -18.79
C LEU A 124 -6.16 9.02 -20.26
N GLY A 125 -6.97 9.57 -21.18
CA GLY A 125 -6.76 9.38 -22.62
C GLY A 125 -5.89 10.46 -23.27
N LYS A 126 -5.63 10.33 -24.58
CA LYS A 126 -4.79 11.24 -25.37
C LYS A 126 -5.09 12.72 -25.18
N LYS A 127 -6.38 13.10 -25.12
CA LYS A 127 -6.79 14.50 -24.95
C LYS A 127 -6.27 15.07 -23.63
N THR A 128 -6.47 14.36 -22.52
CA THR A 128 -6.02 14.78 -21.19
C THR A 128 -4.51 14.74 -21.08
N MET A 129 -3.87 13.73 -21.68
CA MET A 129 -2.41 13.62 -21.75
C MET A 129 -1.79 14.87 -22.41
N TRP A 130 -2.28 15.28 -23.59
CA TRP A 130 -1.79 16.48 -24.26
C TRP A 130 -2.06 17.74 -23.44
N ALA A 131 -3.22 17.87 -22.80
CA ALA A 131 -3.52 19.00 -21.94
C ALA A 131 -2.48 19.15 -20.79
N ILE A 132 -2.09 18.04 -20.16
CA ILE A 132 -1.06 18.04 -19.11
C ILE A 132 0.30 18.43 -19.69
N ILE A 133 0.70 17.85 -20.83
CA ILE A 133 2.00 18.16 -21.47
C ILE A 133 2.10 19.63 -21.87
N GLU A 134 1.04 20.20 -22.45
CA GLU A 134 1.01 21.61 -22.82
C GLU A 134 1.06 22.53 -21.58
N GLU A 135 0.42 22.14 -20.48
CA GLU A 135 0.50 22.90 -19.24
C GLU A 135 1.91 22.91 -18.64
N ARG A 136 2.62 21.76 -18.68
CA ARG A 136 4.02 21.67 -18.22
C ARG A 136 4.95 22.64 -18.94
N LYS A 137 4.73 22.93 -20.23
CA LYS A 137 5.59 23.82 -21.03
C LYS A 137 5.49 25.29 -20.61
N LYS A 138 4.49 25.66 -19.81
CA LYS A 138 4.26 27.04 -19.35
C LYS A 138 4.98 27.37 -18.05
N ALA A 139 5.38 26.35 -17.29
CA ALA A 139 6.17 26.49 -16.07
C ALA A 139 7.66 26.62 -16.42
#